data_AF-A6W9A2-F1
#
_entry.id   AF-A6W9A2-F1
#
_cell.length_a   1.000
_cell.length_b   1.000
_cell.length_c   1.000
_cell.angle_alpha   90.00
_cell.angle_beta   90.00
_cell.angle_gamma   90.00
#
_symmetry.space_group_name_H-M   'P 1'
#
loop_
_entity.id
_entity.type
_entity.pdbx_description
1 polymer ?
#
loop_
_entity_poly.entity_id
_entity_poly.type
_entity_poly.pdbx_seq_one_letter_code
_entity_poly.pdbx_strand_id
1 'polypeptide(L)'
;MLVLVDQDQTLADFGAGFDRRFLAAHPDAPRAPRAEADSYWIEDSYPPQWHERIRAVSTRAGFFRDLPPLPGAREAMEAMLDAGHDVRICTAPVRAYRHCVREKYEWVEEHLGLSWTERVIVTRDKTLVAGDVLIDDKPEVVGTFAHPGWTHVYYRTRYNRDLPGRHLDWSGWSGVLADVEAERTARGALLLPRLADARTPASTHRRAPDRAPRALTLPATGPDRASVTLR
;
A
#
# COMPACT_ATOMS: atom_id res chain seq x y z
N MET A 1 13.68 15.08 5.42
CA MET A 1 12.42 14.60 6.03
C MET A 1 12.16 13.10 5.82
N LEU A 2 11.63 12.39 6.82
CA LEU A 2 11.03 11.05 6.68
C LEU A 2 9.60 11.19 6.13
N VAL A 3 9.38 10.71 4.90
CA VAL A 3 8.13 10.83 4.16
C VAL A 3 7.45 9.47 4.12
N LEU A 4 6.27 9.40 4.73
CA LEU A 4 5.38 8.25 4.66
C LEU A 4 4.43 8.46 3.47
N VAL A 5 4.30 7.45 2.61
CA VAL A 5 3.47 7.52 1.40
C VAL A 5 2.46 6.39 1.45
N ASP A 6 1.17 6.70 1.36
CA ASP A 6 0.15 5.68 1.24
C ASP A 6 0.26 4.90 -0.09
N GLN A 7 -0.33 3.71 -0.15
CA GLN A 7 -0.35 2.91 -1.36
C GLN A 7 -1.65 3.08 -2.15
N ASP A 8 -2.82 2.88 -1.54
CA ASP A 8 -4.07 2.75 -2.27
C ASP A 8 -4.60 4.14 -2.62
N GLN A 9 -4.89 4.40 -3.89
CA GLN A 9 -5.27 5.73 -4.39
C GLN A 9 -4.21 6.83 -4.18
N THR A 10 -2.95 6.43 -3.92
CA THR A 10 -1.78 7.33 -3.82
C THR A 10 -0.64 6.86 -4.72
N LEU A 11 -0.26 5.58 -4.65
CA LEU A 11 0.70 4.94 -5.57
C LEU A 11 0.00 4.02 -6.58
N ALA A 12 -1.00 3.27 -6.11
CA ALA A 12 -1.79 2.31 -6.88
C ALA A 12 -3.19 2.87 -7.09
N ASP A 13 -3.70 2.87 -8.31
CA ASP A 13 -5.03 3.39 -8.66
C ASP A 13 -6.11 2.39 -8.24
N PHE A 14 -6.47 2.49 -6.96
CA PHE A 14 -7.53 1.69 -6.34
C PHE A 14 -8.87 1.92 -7.04
N GLY A 15 -9.18 3.18 -7.39
CA GLY A 15 -10.41 3.58 -8.07
C GLY A 15 -10.61 2.86 -9.39
N ALA A 16 -9.63 2.93 -10.30
CA ALA A 16 -9.69 2.24 -11.59
C ALA A 16 -9.73 0.70 -11.42
N GLY A 17 -8.96 0.17 -10.47
CA GLY A 17 -8.96 -1.26 -10.16
C GLY A 17 -10.30 -1.77 -9.62
N PHE A 18 -11.00 -0.95 -8.82
CA PHE A 18 -12.35 -1.19 -8.36
C PHE A 18 -13.36 -1.14 -9.51
N ASP A 19 -13.41 -0.03 -10.25
CA ASP A 19 -14.39 0.18 -11.32
C ASP A 19 -14.34 -0.93 -12.37
N ARG A 20 -13.13 -1.30 -12.82
CA ARG A 20 -12.91 -2.38 -13.78
C ARG A 20 -13.54 -3.69 -13.32
N ARG A 21 -13.33 -4.08 -12.06
CA ARG A 21 -13.78 -5.37 -11.53
C ARG A 21 -15.25 -5.37 -11.15
N PHE A 22 -15.72 -4.27 -10.57
CA PHE A 22 -17.10 -4.15 -10.15
C PHE A 22 -18.04 -4.15 -11.35
N LEU A 23 -17.77 -3.32 -12.38
CA LEU A 23 -18.59 -3.24 -13.58
C LEU A 23 -18.53 -4.52 -14.43
N ALA A 24 -17.39 -5.23 -14.44
CA ALA A 24 -17.29 -6.52 -15.10
C ALA A 24 -18.14 -7.61 -14.41
N ALA A 25 -18.21 -7.59 -13.08
CA ALA A 25 -19.00 -8.55 -12.31
C ALA A 25 -20.49 -8.18 -12.21
N HIS A 26 -20.81 -6.89 -12.34
CA HIS A 26 -22.14 -6.31 -12.13
C HIS A 26 -22.46 -5.29 -13.24
N PRO A 27 -22.69 -5.75 -14.48
CA PRO A 27 -22.95 -4.85 -15.61
C PRO A 27 -24.27 -4.07 -15.48
N ASP A 28 -25.17 -4.50 -14.60
CA ASP A 28 -26.44 -3.88 -14.23
C ASP A 28 -26.32 -2.83 -13.12
N ALA A 29 -25.12 -2.67 -12.52
CA ALA A 29 -24.91 -1.68 -11.49
C ALA A 29 -25.00 -0.24 -12.03
N PRO A 30 -25.46 0.74 -11.21
CA PRO A 30 -25.36 2.14 -11.55
C PRO A 30 -23.92 2.52 -11.91
N ARG A 31 -23.74 3.37 -12.92
CA ARG A 31 -22.42 3.90 -13.23
C ARG A 31 -22.09 5.03 -12.26
N ALA A 32 -21.11 4.80 -11.40
CA ALA A 32 -20.55 5.82 -10.53
C ALA A 32 -19.01 5.67 -10.51
N PRO A 33 -18.31 6.23 -11.53
CA PRO A 33 -16.86 6.13 -11.65
C PRO A 33 -16.15 6.71 -10.43
N ARG A 34 -15.13 6.01 -9.93
CA ARG A 34 -14.38 6.45 -8.74
C ARG A 34 -13.63 7.76 -8.93
N ALA A 35 -13.18 8.05 -10.15
CA ALA A 35 -12.52 9.32 -10.48
C ALA A 35 -13.44 10.55 -10.28
N GLU A 36 -14.76 10.36 -10.29
CA GLU A 36 -15.75 11.43 -10.15
C GLU A 36 -16.41 11.47 -8.77
N ALA A 37 -16.04 10.54 -7.87
CA ALA A 37 -16.68 10.41 -6.57
C ALA A 37 -16.33 11.54 -5.59
N ASP A 38 -17.36 12.08 -4.94
CA ASP A 38 -17.21 13.10 -3.90
C ASP A 38 -17.11 12.50 -2.48
N SER A 39 -17.13 11.17 -2.32
CA SER A 39 -16.83 10.47 -1.05
C SER A 39 -15.65 9.51 -1.18
N TYR A 40 -14.84 9.43 -0.13
CA TYR A 40 -13.79 8.44 0.05
C TYR A 40 -14.37 7.01 0.12
N TRP A 41 -15.51 6.81 0.78
CA TRP A 41 -16.16 5.51 0.87
C TRP A 41 -16.93 5.21 -0.41
N ILE A 42 -16.66 4.06 -1.01
CA ILE A 42 -17.26 3.69 -2.29
C ILE A 42 -18.77 3.49 -2.14
N GLU A 43 -19.19 2.89 -1.03
CA GLU A 43 -20.57 2.61 -0.70
C GLU A 43 -21.48 3.85 -0.76
N ASP A 44 -20.95 5.03 -0.46
CA ASP A 44 -21.72 6.29 -0.51
C ASP A 44 -22.08 6.70 -1.95
N SER A 45 -21.39 6.15 -2.94
CA SER A 45 -21.67 6.39 -4.37
C SER A 45 -22.75 5.45 -4.93
N TYR A 46 -23.27 4.51 -4.13
CA TYR A 46 -24.19 3.47 -4.59
C TYR A 46 -25.37 3.26 -3.63
N PRO A 47 -26.55 2.87 -4.15
CA PRO A 47 -27.68 2.46 -3.32
C PRO A 47 -27.35 1.27 -2.39
N PRO A 48 -27.98 1.16 -1.20
CA PRO A 48 -27.64 0.17 -0.17
C PRO A 48 -27.60 -1.29 -0.64
N GLN A 49 -28.43 -1.67 -1.62
CA GLN A 49 -28.46 -3.04 -2.17
C GLN A 49 -27.13 -3.46 -2.84
N TRP A 50 -26.24 -2.51 -3.14
CA TRP A 50 -24.93 -2.77 -3.73
C TRP A 50 -23.80 -2.90 -2.69
N HIS A 51 -24.02 -2.48 -1.44
CA HIS A 51 -22.94 -2.34 -0.46
C HIS A 51 -22.20 -3.64 -0.17
N GLU A 52 -22.91 -4.77 -0.06
CA GLU A 52 -22.26 -6.09 0.13
C GLU A 52 -21.36 -6.45 -1.06
N ARG A 53 -21.86 -6.24 -2.28
CA ARG A 53 -21.13 -6.52 -3.52
C ARG A 53 -19.89 -5.63 -3.64
N ILE A 54 -20.02 -4.35 -3.31
CA ILE A 54 -18.91 -3.37 -3.28
C ILE A 54 -17.84 -3.82 -2.30
N ARG A 55 -18.21 -4.16 -1.06
CA ARG A 55 -17.27 -4.63 -0.04
C ARG A 55 -16.55 -5.91 -0.47
N ALA A 56 -17.20 -6.78 -1.22
CA ALA A 56 -16.62 -8.04 -1.69
C ALA A 56 -15.54 -7.85 -2.77
N VAL A 57 -15.55 -6.76 -3.54
CA VAL A 57 -14.62 -6.56 -4.68
C VAL A 57 -13.16 -6.64 -4.23
N SER A 58 -12.79 -5.88 -3.21
CA SER A 58 -11.41 -5.81 -2.72
C SER A 58 -10.97 -7.03 -1.92
N THR A 59 -11.88 -7.98 -1.66
CA THR A 59 -11.55 -9.25 -0.98
C THR A 59 -11.10 -10.35 -1.94
N ARG A 60 -11.29 -10.15 -3.25
CA ARG A 60 -10.96 -11.16 -4.27
C ARG A 60 -9.44 -11.21 -4.49
N ALA A 61 -8.93 -12.42 -4.71
CA ALA A 61 -7.54 -12.62 -5.09
C ALA A 61 -7.20 -11.84 -6.37
N GLY A 62 -6.00 -11.27 -6.40
CA GLY A 62 -5.48 -10.41 -7.47
C GLY A 62 -5.97 -8.97 -7.41
N PHE A 63 -6.91 -8.62 -6.52
CA PHE A 63 -7.46 -7.27 -6.49
C PHE A 63 -6.38 -6.22 -6.31
N PHE A 64 -5.57 -6.34 -5.26
CA PHE A 64 -4.52 -5.37 -4.92
C PHE A 64 -3.31 -5.54 -5.83
N ARG A 65 -2.98 -6.78 -6.19
CA ARG A 65 -1.83 -7.08 -7.05
C ARG A 65 -1.95 -6.43 -8.42
N ASP A 66 -3.13 -6.48 -9.05
CA ASP A 66 -3.29 -5.98 -10.42
C ASP A 66 -3.85 -4.54 -10.48
N LEU A 67 -3.66 -3.74 -9.43
CA LEU A 67 -3.98 -2.31 -9.46
C LEU A 67 -2.99 -1.59 -10.38
N PRO A 68 -3.45 -0.75 -11.33
CA PRO A 68 -2.52 0.02 -12.15
C PRO A 68 -1.78 1.07 -11.29
N PRO A 69 -0.51 1.38 -11.57
CA PRO A 69 0.19 2.48 -10.89
C PRO A 69 -0.39 3.83 -11.30
N LEU A 70 -0.42 4.78 -10.36
CA LEU A 70 -0.78 6.16 -10.64
C LEU A 70 0.35 6.86 -11.41
N PRO A 71 0.03 7.73 -12.40
CA PRO A 71 1.05 8.38 -13.23
C PRO A 71 2.06 9.20 -12.42
N GLY A 72 3.35 9.04 -12.70
CA GLY A 72 4.43 9.79 -12.04
C GLY A 72 4.80 9.29 -10.64
N ALA A 73 4.07 8.30 -10.09
CA ALA A 73 4.27 7.83 -8.73
C ALA A 73 5.68 7.27 -8.50
N ARG A 74 6.14 6.40 -9.41
CA ARG A 74 7.46 5.77 -9.30
C ARG A 74 8.58 6.81 -9.40
N GLU A 75 8.48 7.68 -10.40
CA GLU A 75 9.47 8.73 -10.66
C GLU A 75 9.58 9.70 -9.49
N ALA A 76 8.44 10.08 -8.89
CA ALA A 76 8.44 10.92 -7.69
C ALA A 76 9.06 10.20 -6.48
N MET A 77 8.78 8.91 -6.29
CA MET A 77 9.34 8.11 -5.20
C MET A 77 10.87 8.00 -5.29
N GLU A 78 11.40 7.77 -6.51
CA GLU A 78 12.84 7.75 -6.79
C GLU A 78 13.46 9.15 -6.60
N ALA A 79 12.84 10.19 -7.18
CA ALA A 79 13.33 11.57 -7.08
C ALA A 79 13.34 12.11 -5.64
N MET A 80 12.38 11.71 -4.80
CA MET A 80 12.39 12.03 -3.37
C MET A 80 13.58 11.40 -2.63
N LEU A 81 13.95 10.16 -2.97
CA LEU A 81 15.15 9.53 -2.40
C LEU A 81 16.42 10.27 -2.84
N ASP A 82 16.53 10.63 -4.12
CA ASP A 82 17.67 11.36 -4.67
C ASP A 82 17.82 12.76 -4.05
N ALA A 83 16.70 13.40 -3.69
CA ALA A 83 16.69 14.66 -2.94
C ALA A 83 17.04 14.51 -1.44
N GLY A 84 17.35 13.30 -0.97
CA GLY A 84 17.79 13.03 0.41
C GLY A 84 16.65 12.80 1.40
N HIS A 85 15.41 12.66 0.94
CA HIS A 85 14.30 12.20 1.79
C HIS A 85 14.46 10.70 2.11
N ASP A 86 13.99 10.28 3.28
CA ASP A 86 13.79 8.84 3.53
C ASP A 86 12.33 8.55 3.24
N VAL A 87 12.07 7.76 2.20
CA VAL A 87 10.72 7.50 1.71
C VAL A 87 10.31 6.09 2.09
N ARG A 88 9.16 5.97 2.75
CA ARG A 88 8.57 4.69 3.20
C ARG A 88 7.13 4.60 2.72
N ILE A 89 6.71 3.40 2.36
CA ILE A 89 5.31 3.11 2.03
C ILE A 89 4.61 2.78 3.34
N CYS A 90 3.57 3.51 3.70
CA CYS A 90 2.80 3.30 4.92
C CYS A 90 1.34 3.04 4.55
N THR A 91 0.94 1.76 4.51
CA THR A 91 -0.35 1.33 3.97
C THR A 91 -1.16 0.54 4.99
N ALA A 92 -2.49 0.62 4.87
CA ALA A 92 -3.41 -0.12 5.72
C ALA A 92 -3.98 -1.36 5.01
N PRO A 93 -3.98 -2.54 5.64
CA PRO A 93 -4.66 -3.70 5.09
C PRO A 93 -6.18 -3.57 5.29
N VAL A 94 -6.96 -4.06 4.32
CA VAL A 94 -8.40 -4.25 4.54
C VAL A 94 -8.63 -5.32 5.62
N ARG A 95 -9.80 -5.27 6.27
CA ARG A 95 -10.15 -6.24 7.34
C ARG A 95 -10.13 -7.68 6.85
N ALA A 96 -10.62 -7.92 5.64
CA ALA A 96 -10.56 -9.22 4.96
C ALA A 96 -9.17 -9.47 4.35
N TYR A 97 -8.15 -9.53 5.21
CA TYR A 97 -6.74 -9.38 4.83
C TYR A 97 -6.15 -10.50 3.95
N ARG A 98 -6.85 -11.63 3.76
CA ARG A 98 -6.30 -12.89 3.19
C ARG A 98 -5.56 -12.69 1.87
N HIS A 99 -6.08 -11.80 1.02
CA HIS A 99 -5.52 -11.46 -0.29
C HIS A 99 -4.95 -10.03 -0.33
N CYS A 100 -4.85 -9.34 0.81
CA CYS A 100 -4.44 -7.94 0.83
C CYS A 100 -2.95 -7.77 1.15
N VAL A 101 -2.50 -8.31 2.28
CA VAL A 101 -1.16 -8.00 2.81
C VAL A 101 -0.06 -8.48 1.85
N ARG A 102 -0.15 -9.73 1.39
CA ARG A 102 0.81 -10.30 0.46
C ARG A 102 0.80 -9.57 -0.88
N GLU A 103 -0.39 -9.32 -1.43
CA GLU A 103 -0.53 -8.68 -2.75
C GLU A 103 -0.04 -7.24 -2.75
N LYS A 104 -0.12 -6.52 -1.63
CA LYS A 104 0.49 -5.18 -1.50
C LYS A 104 2.02 -5.23 -1.62
N TYR A 105 2.67 -6.25 -1.07
CA TYR A 105 4.12 -6.47 -1.24
C TYR A 105 4.46 -6.89 -2.67
N GLU A 106 3.68 -7.82 -3.25
CA GLU A 106 3.86 -8.25 -4.65
C GLU A 106 3.72 -7.06 -5.61
N TRP A 107 2.75 -6.16 -5.38
CA TRP A 107 2.57 -4.93 -6.14
C TRP A 107 3.80 -4.01 -6.05
N VAL A 108 4.34 -3.82 -4.84
CA VAL A 108 5.56 -2.99 -4.64
C VAL A 108 6.75 -3.60 -5.35
N GLU A 109 6.96 -4.91 -5.25
CA GLU A 109 8.02 -5.61 -5.98
C GLU A 109 7.88 -5.44 -7.49
N GLU A 110 6.67 -5.61 -8.03
CA GLU A 110 6.39 -5.53 -9.46
C GLU A 110 6.63 -4.12 -10.03
N HIS A 111 6.15 -3.09 -9.34
CA HIS A 111 6.16 -1.72 -9.89
C HIS A 111 7.35 -0.88 -9.48
N LEU A 112 7.89 -1.10 -8.28
CA LEU A 112 9.00 -0.31 -7.71
C LEU A 112 10.29 -1.12 -7.59
N GLY A 113 10.19 -2.46 -7.50
CA GLY A 113 11.34 -3.37 -7.39
C GLY A 113 11.51 -3.96 -5.99
N LEU A 114 12.19 -5.10 -5.90
CA LEU A 114 12.34 -5.87 -4.65
C LEU A 114 12.92 -5.05 -3.48
N SER A 115 13.87 -4.15 -3.73
CA SER A 115 14.46 -3.29 -2.69
C SER A 115 13.44 -2.35 -2.02
N TRP A 116 12.35 -2.01 -2.71
CA TRP A 116 11.29 -1.18 -2.12
C TRP A 116 10.42 -1.95 -1.12
N THR A 117 10.41 -3.29 -1.16
CA THR A 117 9.67 -4.08 -0.16
C THR A 117 10.20 -3.88 1.25
N GLU A 118 11.49 -3.56 1.41
CA GLU A 118 12.13 -3.25 2.70
C GLU A 118 11.67 -1.89 3.27
N ARG A 119 10.98 -1.09 2.46
CA ARG A 119 10.45 0.24 2.81
C ARG A 119 8.95 0.22 3.13
N VAL A 120 8.32 -0.96 3.13
CA VAL A 120 6.88 -1.12 3.37
C VAL A 120 6.59 -1.27 4.86
N ILE A 121 5.65 -0.46 5.34
CA ILE A 121 5.07 -0.51 6.68
C ILE A 121 3.58 -0.81 6.50
N VAL A 122 3.12 -1.94 7.02
CA VAL A 122 1.71 -2.33 6.99
C VAL A 122 1.10 -2.09 8.38
N THR A 123 0.20 -1.11 8.48
CA THR A 123 -0.50 -0.79 9.74
C THR A 123 -1.91 -0.28 9.49
N ARG A 124 -2.86 -0.65 10.35
CA ARG A 124 -4.20 -0.03 10.34
C ARG A 124 -4.26 1.31 11.05
N ASP A 125 -3.29 1.59 11.90
CA ASP A 125 -3.16 2.84 12.64
C ASP A 125 -1.86 3.53 12.23
N LYS A 126 -1.97 4.47 11.29
CA LYS A 126 -0.83 5.26 10.79
C LYS A 126 -0.40 6.34 11.79
N THR A 127 -1.22 6.64 12.81
CA THR A 127 -0.87 7.63 13.83
C THR A 127 0.28 7.13 14.72
N LEU A 128 0.45 5.80 14.84
CA LEU A 128 1.55 5.16 15.56
C LEU A 128 2.90 5.20 14.80
N VAL A 129 2.90 5.55 13.51
CA VAL A 129 4.11 5.53 12.69
C VAL A 129 4.76 6.91 12.71
N ALA A 130 6.00 6.97 13.17
CA ALA A 130 6.78 8.20 13.16
C ALA A 130 7.13 8.62 11.72
N GLY A 131 6.93 9.90 11.42
CA GLY A 131 7.26 10.51 10.15
C GLY A 131 7.24 12.04 10.28
N ASP A 132 7.86 12.73 9.32
CA ASP A 132 7.73 14.18 9.19
C ASP A 132 6.51 14.55 8.32
N VAL A 133 6.19 13.69 7.34
CA VAL A 133 5.10 13.89 6.39
C VAL A 133 4.36 12.57 6.18
N LEU A 134 3.03 12.64 6.03
CA LEU A 134 2.21 11.57 5.50
C LEU A 134 1.51 12.07 4.23
N ILE A 135 1.85 11.49 3.08
CA ILE A 135 1.15 11.69 1.79
C ILE A 135 0.09 10.61 1.68
N ASP A 136 -1.19 10.98 1.72
CA ASP A 136 -2.32 10.04 1.81
C ASP A 136 -3.58 10.69 1.24
N ASP A 137 -4.37 9.96 0.47
CA ASP A 137 -5.60 10.47 -0.16
C ASP A 137 -6.77 10.60 0.84
N LYS A 138 -6.72 9.86 1.96
CA LYS A 138 -7.82 9.78 2.90
C LYS A 138 -8.10 11.13 3.56
N PRO A 139 -9.35 11.63 3.56
CA PRO A 139 -9.72 12.90 4.19
C PRO A 139 -9.32 13.05 5.66
N GLU A 140 -9.41 11.97 6.42
CA GLU A 140 -9.08 11.98 7.85
C GLU A 140 -8.37 10.69 8.25
N VAL A 141 -7.13 10.84 8.74
CA VAL A 141 -6.30 9.73 9.22
C VAL A 141 -6.34 9.70 10.74
N VAL A 142 -7.31 8.95 11.27
CA VAL A 142 -7.53 8.77 12.71
C VAL A 142 -6.88 7.51 13.27
N GLY A 143 -6.63 7.49 14.57
CA GLY A 143 -6.03 6.37 15.29
C GLY A 143 -5.84 6.65 16.77
N THR A 144 -4.81 6.05 17.35
CA THR A 144 -4.46 6.17 18.77
C THR A 144 -4.04 7.58 19.16
N PHE A 145 -3.21 8.23 18.34
CA PHE A 145 -2.76 9.60 18.60
C PHE A 145 -3.65 10.62 17.90
N ALA A 146 -4.27 11.52 18.69
CA ALA A 146 -5.08 12.62 18.16
C ALA A 146 -4.24 13.67 17.39
N HIS A 147 -2.95 13.77 17.70
CA HIS A 147 -2.01 14.69 17.08
C HIS A 147 -0.74 13.94 16.67
N PRO A 148 -0.77 13.20 15.54
CA PRO A 148 0.43 12.53 15.03
C PRO A 148 1.51 13.56 14.66
N GLY A 149 2.79 13.16 14.74
CA GLY A 149 3.93 14.07 14.53
C GLY A 149 4.20 14.46 13.07
N TRP A 150 3.56 13.78 12.12
CA TRP A 150 3.67 14.08 10.70
C TRP A 150 2.71 15.18 10.27
N THR A 151 3.11 15.97 9.28
CA THR A 151 2.20 16.86 8.54
C THR A 151 1.45 16.04 7.50
N HIS A 152 0.12 16.08 7.51
CA HIS A 152 -0.70 15.45 6.48
C HIS A 152 -0.66 16.27 5.19
N VAL A 153 -0.35 15.60 4.08
CA VAL A 153 -0.46 16.14 2.73
C VAL A 153 -1.40 15.23 1.95
N TYR A 154 -2.44 15.81 1.38
CA TYR A 154 -3.40 15.05 0.58
C TYR A 154 -2.76 14.70 -0.76
N TYR A 155 -2.73 13.41 -1.10
CA TYR A 155 -2.68 13.05 -2.51
C TYR A 155 -4.01 13.46 -3.14
N ARG A 156 -3.99 14.38 -4.10
CA ARG A 156 -5.20 15.05 -4.56
C ARG A 156 -6.11 14.07 -5.30
N THR A 157 -7.34 13.99 -4.84
CA THR A 157 -8.44 13.25 -5.47
C THR A 157 -9.67 14.14 -5.55
N ARG A 158 -10.72 13.66 -6.22
CA ARG A 158 -12.00 14.38 -6.30
C ARG A 158 -12.56 14.66 -4.90
N TYR A 159 -12.73 13.66 -4.05
CA TYR A 159 -13.40 13.80 -2.74
C TYR A 159 -12.61 14.58 -1.68
N ASN A 160 -11.31 14.84 -1.89
CA ASN A 160 -10.50 15.62 -0.94
C ASN A 160 -10.11 17.01 -1.45
N ARG A 161 -10.28 17.33 -2.75
CA ARG A 161 -9.72 18.54 -3.39
C ARG A 161 -10.09 19.88 -2.75
N ASP A 162 -11.25 19.94 -2.08
CA ASP A 162 -11.83 21.13 -1.48
C ASP A 162 -11.59 21.18 0.04
N LEU A 163 -10.94 20.16 0.62
CA LEU A 163 -10.58 20.14 2.02
C LEU A 163 -9.48 21.16 2.31
N PRO A 164 -9.45 21.77 3.50
CA PRO A 164 -8.35 22.64 3.88
C PRO A 164 -7.07 21.82 4.08
N GLY A 165 -5.95 22.31 3.56
CA GLY A 165 -4.64 21.71 3.75
C GLY A 165 -3.82 21.63 2.47
N ARG A 166 -2.65 21.00 2.58
CA ARG A 166 -1.70 20.86 1.47
C ARG A 166 -2.12 19.70 0.59
N HIS A 167 -2.10 19.92 -0.72
CA HIS A 167 -2.44 18.93 -1.72
C HIS A 167 -1.28 18.82 -2.69
N LEU A 168 -1.02 17.61 -3.17
CA LEU A 168 -0.11 17.37 -4.28
C LEU A 168 -0.69 16.38 -5.28
N ASP A 169 -0.16 16.45 -6.48
CA ASP A 169 0.01 15.30 -7.35
C ASP A 169 1.52 15.03 -7.48
N TRP A 170 1.89 13.95 -8.16
CA TRP A 170 3.29 13.57 -8.31
C TRP A 170 4.13 14.54 -9.15
N SER A 171 3.55 15.53 -9.83
CA SER A 171 4.32 16.58 -10.50
C SER A 171 4.70 17.72 -9.55
N GLY A 172 3.88 17.96 -8.52
CA GLY A 172 4.04 19.06 -7.57
C GLY A 172 4.71 18.71 -6.24
N TRP A 173 5.18 17.47 -6.05
CA TRP A 173 5.66 16.99 -4.75
C TRP A 173 6.77 17.85 -4.14
N SER A 174 7.73 18.30 -4.95
CA SER A 174 8.96 18.97 -4.47
C SER A 174 8.66 20.31 -3.82
N GLY A 175 7.81 21.13 -4.43
CA GLY A 175 7.38 22.41 -3.86
C GLY A 175 6.61 22.22 -2.56
N VAL A 176 5.70 21.24 -2.51
CA VAL A 176 4.91 20.97 -1.29
C VAL A 176 5.78 20.48 -0.15
N LEU A 177 6.76 19.60 -0.41
CA LEU A 177 7.69 19.14 0.62
C LEU A 177 8.62 20.27 1.10
N ALA A 178 9.11 21.13 0.22
CA ALA A 178 9.91 22.28 0.60
C ALA A 178 9.14 23.23 1.54
N ASP A 179 7.86 23.50 1.25
CA ASP A 179 7.01 24.30 2.13
C ASP A 179 6.82 23.66 3.51
N VAL A 180 6.61 22.33 3.55
CA VAL A 180 6.45 21.60 4.81
C VAL A 180 7.74 21.66 5.64
N GLU A 181 8.89 21.50 5.00
CA GLU A 181 10.19 21.59 5.66
C GLU A 181 10.45 22.99 6.23
N ALA A 182 10.15 24.04 5.46
CA ALA A 182 10.27 25.42 5.91
C ALA A 182 9.35 25.71 7.10
N GLU A 183 8.10 25.24 7.04
CA GLU A 183 7.11 25.42 8.12
C GLU A 183 7.52 24.69 9.41
N ARG A 184 8.00 23.45 9.31
CA ARG A 184 8.47 22.67 10.46
C ARG A 184 9.69 23.33 11.11
N THR A 185 10.63 23.81 10.28
CA THR A 185 11.81 24.55 10.74
C THR A 185 11.41 25.82 11.48
N ALA A 186 10.48 26.61 10.94
CA ALA A 186 9.99 27.84 11.56
C ALA A 186 9.30 27.60 12.92
N ARG A 187 8.66 26.44 13.11
CA ARG A 187 8.02 26.05 14.37
C ARG A 187 8.98 25.41 15.38
N GLY A 188 10.27 25.31 15.06
CA GLY A 188 11.25 24.61 15.89
C GLY A 188 11.00 23.10 16.01
N ALA A 189 10.17 22.53 15.13
CA ALA A 189 9.97 21.09 15.05
C ALA A 189 11.22 20.48 14.42
N LEU A 190 12.08 19.91 15.25
CA LEU A 190 13.26 19.20 14.78
C LEU A 190 12.83 18.06 13.86
N LEU A 191 13.48 17.96 12.71
CA LEU A 191 13.38 16.77 11.87
C LEU A 191 13.74 15.56 12.72
N LEU A 192 12.98 14.47 12.56
CA LEU A 192 13.22 13.24 13.31
C LEU A 192 14.71 12.87 13.22
N PRO A 193 15.43 12.72 14.36
CA PRO A 193 16.85 12.43 14.36
C PRO A 193 17.12 11.16 13.55
N ARG A 194 17.99 11.28 12.55
CA ARG A 194 18.39 10.14 11.73
C ARG A 194 19.64 9.52 12.31
N LEU A 195 19.65 8.19 12.45
CA LEU A 195 20.91 7.47 12.56
C LEU A 195 21.67 7.72 11.25
N ALA A 196 22.87 8.29 11.36
CA ALA A 196 23.62 8.83 10.22
C ALA A 196 23.93 7.81 9.10
N ASP A 197 23.72 6.51 9.34
CA ASP A 197 23.98 5.44 8.38
C ASP A 197 23.02 4.23 8.52
N ALA A 198 21.74 4.44 8.80
CA ALA A 198 20.73 3.39 8.57
C ALA A 198 20.44 3.23 7.06
N ARG A 199 21.47 3.19 6.22
CA ARG A 199 21.34 2.65 4.87
C ARG A 199 21.01 1.18 5.06
N THR A 200 19.82 0.76 4.64
CA THR A 200 19.56 -0.66 4.47
C THR A 200 20.68 -1.17 3.55
N PRO A 201 21.55 -2.09 4.01
CA PRO A 201 22.59 -2.61 3.14
C PRO A 201 21.88 -3.19 1.92
N ALA A 202 22.33 -2.82 0.71
CA ALA A 202 21.82 -3.43 -0.51
C ALA A 202 21.81 -4.94 -0.30
N SER A 203 20.62 -5.55 -0.31
CA SER A 203 20.49 -6.95 0.03
C SER A 203 21.30 -7.76 -0.97
N THR A 204 22.44 -8.29 -0.51
CA THR A 204 23.33 -9.15 -1.30
C THR A 204 22.76 -10.57 -1.37
N HIS A 205 21.44 -10.70 -1.48
CA HIS A 205 20.82 -11.97 -1.81
C HIS A 205 21.17 -12.33 -3.24
N ARG A 206 22.38 -12.87 -3.43
CA ARG A 206 22.72 -13.71 -4.58
C ARG A 206 21.60 -14.72 -4.69
N ARG A 207 20.90 -14.67 -5.83
CA ARG A 207 19.96 -15.70 -6.27
C ARG A 207 20.62 -17.05 -6.01
N ALA A 208 20.06 -17.85 -5.09
CA ALA A 208 20.52 -19.22 -4.93
C ALA A 208 20.37 -19.90 -6.30
N PRO A 209 21.38 -20.64 -6.78
CA PRO A 209 21.25 -21.37 -8.04
C PRO A 209 20.04 -22.30 -7.95
N ASP A 210 19.24 -22.34 -9.02
CA ASP A 210 18.06 -23.20 -9.15
C ASP A 210 18.38 -24.62 -8.68
N ARG A 211 17.98 -24.95 -7.46
CA ARG A 211 17.96 -26.34 -7.01
C ARG A 211 16.68 -26.92 -7.54
N ALA A 212 16.81 -27.78 -8.55
CA ALA A 212 15.74 -28.64 -9.04
C ALA A 212 14.96 -29.26 -7.86
N PRO A 213 13.63 -29.38 -7.97
CA PRO A 213 12.79 -29.85 -6.87
C PRO A 213 13.28 -31.21 -6.40
N ARG A 214 13.69 -31.30 -5.13
CA ARG A 214 13.94 -32.58 -4.48
C ARG A 214 12.62 -33.33 -4.42
N ALA A 215 12.54 -34.45 -5.13
CA ALA A 215 11.41 -35.36 -5.02
C ALA A 215 11.29 -35.77 -3.53
N LEU A 216 10.13 -35.51 -2.93
CA LEU A 216 9.77 -36.06 -1.64
C LEU A 216 9.55 -37.56 -1.83
N THR A 217 10.58 -38.36 -1.59
CA THR A 217 10.45 -39.81 -1.52
C THR A 217 9.70 -40.16 -0.23
N LEU A 218 8.43 -40.54 -0.36
CA LEU A 218 7.70 -41.18 0.73
C LEU A 218 8.39 -42.52 1.07
N PRO A 219 8.56 -42.88 2.35
CA PRO A 219 9.20 -44.13 2.72
C PRO A 219 8.34 -45.32 2.30
N ALA A 220 8.98 -46.28 1.62
CA ALA A 220 8.40 -47.54 1.23
C ALA A 220 8.02 -48.38 2.46
N THR A 221 6.80 -48.89 2.49
CA THR A 221 6.36 -49.93 3.42
C THR A 221 7.07 -51.24 3.05
N GLY A 222 8.00 -51.67 3.91
CA GLY A 222 8.64 -52.98 3.83
C GLY A 222 7.75 -54.09 4.43
N PRO A 223 7.93 -55.35 4.03
CA PRO A 223 7.03 -56.44 4.34
C PRO A 223 7.39 -57.09 5.69
N ASP A 224 6.40 -57.64 6.39
CA ASP A 224 6.68 -58.73 7.32
C ASP A 224 5.71 -59.89 7.16
N ARG A 225 6.29 -61.08 7.18
CA ARG A 225 5.69 -62.37 6.84
C ARG A 225 5.14 -63.06 8.09
N ALA A 226 3.99 -63.70 7.87
CA ALA A 226 3.61 -65.04 8.32
C ALA A 226 3.49 -65.35 9.83
N SER A 227 2.28 -65.76 10.20
CA SER A 227 2.10 -67.05 10.88
C SER A 227 0.76 -67.66 10.54
N VAL A 228 0.84 -68.81 9.85
CA VAL A 228 -0.20 -69.79 9.57
C VAL A 228 -0.62 -70.46 10.88
N THR A 229 -1.92 -70.71 11.08
CA THR A 229 -2.36 -72.00 11.65
C THR A 229 -3.74 -72.37 11.12
N LEU A 230 -3.80 -73.54 10.50
CA LEU A 230 -5.01 -74.28 10.11
C LEU A 230 -5.70 -74.88 11.33
N ARG A 231 -7.00 -74.67 11.49
CA ARG A 231 -8.06 -75.69 11.43
C ARG A 231 -9.44 -75.01 11.47
#